data_AF-A0A1D2VEZ9-F1
#
_entry.id   AF-A0A1D2VEZ9-F1
#
_cell.length_a   1.000
_cell.length_b   1.000
_cell.length_c   1.000
_cell.angle_alpha   90.00
_cell.angle_beta   90.00
_cell.angle_gamma   90.00
#
_symmetry.space_group_name_H-M   'P 1'
#
loop_
_entity.id
_entity.type
_entity.pdbx_description
1 polymer ?
#
loop_
_entity_poly.entity_id
_entity_poly.type
_entity_poly.pdbx_seq_one_letter_code
_entity_poly.pdbx_strand_id
1 'polypeptide(L)'
;MNDIDKAKDTISETSNNNFQIPIGLSEKDEVSKSRWQNFKDSFKQIEYDKIDPNMPELEKAIYATAHSPLSRSLKNRHLQMIAIGGSIGTGLFIGSGTALRTGGPAAVLIGWLLVGAMMFCTVHALGELCVAYPVSGAFSAYATRFICPSWSFAMGWN
;
A
#
# COMPACT_ATOMS: atom_id res chain seq x y z
N MET A 1 40.76 47.06 5.16
CA MET A 1 39.58 46.50 4.47
C MET A 1 40.03 45.20 3.80
N ASN A 2 40.50 44.22 4.55
CA ASN A 2 39.78 43.21 5.34
C ASN A 2 39.02 42.23 4.45
N ASP A 3 39.59 41.03 4.28
CA ASP A 3 39.06 39.85 3.58
C ASP A 3 37.67 39.39 4.05
N ILE A 4 37.16 39.98 5.13
CA ILE A 4 35.82 39.75 5.69
C ILE A 4 34.73 40.44 4.86
N ASP A 5 35.04 41.54 4.16
CA ASP A 5 34.06 42.23 3.31
C ASP A 5 33.84 41.45 1.99
N LYS A 6 34.90 40.82 1.45
CA LYS A 6 34.81 39.99 0.23
C LYS A 6 33.99 38.71 0.43
N ALA A 7 33.97 38.18 1.65
CA ALA A 7 33.14 37.03 2.00
C ALA A 7 31.65 37.41 2.15
N LYS A 8 31.34 38.65 2.57
CA LYS A 8 29.95 39.13 2.67
C LYS A 8 29.32 39.37 1.31
N ASP A 9 30.09 39.84 0.33
CA ASP A 9 29.61 40.06 -1.04
C ASP A 9 29.33 38.73 -1.78
N THR A 10 30.08 37.68 -1.45
CA THR A 10 29.86 36.32 -2.01
C THR A 10 28.60 35.65 -1.44
N ILE A 11 28.25 35.97 -0.18
CA ILE A 11 27.05 35.44 0.47
C ILE A 11 25.80 36.21 0.03
N SER A 12 25.91 37.51 -0.29
CA SER A 12 24.79 38.31 -0.80
C SER A 12 24.44 37.98 -2.26
N GLU A 13 25.39 37.58 -3.10
CA GLU A 13 25.10 37.06 -4.46
C GLU A 13 24.41 35.68 -4.46
N THR A 14 24.63 34.87 -3.43
CA THR A 14 23.99 33.54 -3.31
C THR A 14 22.51 33.65 -2.90
N SER A 15 22.08 34.79 -2.33
CA SER A 15 20.69 35.01 -1.92
C SER A 15 19.78 35.55 -3.02
N ASN A 16 20.30 35.90 -4.20
CA ASN A 16 19.54 36.56 -5.28
C ASN A 16 19.30 35.66 -6.51
N ASN A 17 19.67 34.39 -6.44
CA ASN A 17 19.25 33.41 -7.44
C ASN A 17 17.97 32.75 -6.96
N ASN A 18 16.87 33.23 -7.53
CA ASN A 18 15.54 32.66 -7.45
C ASN A 18 15.63 31.13 -7.65
N PHE A 19 15.73 30.37 -6.56
CA PHE A 19 15.41 28.94 -6.56
C PHE A 19 13.89 28.84 -6.62
N GLN A 20 13.37 29.20 -7.79
CA GLN A 20 12.02 28.93 -8.19
C GLN A 20 11.99 27.42 -8.40
N ILE A 21 11.40 26.68 -7.45
CA ILE A 21 10.95 25.33 -7.75
C ILE A 21 10.08 25.51 -9.00
N PRO A 22 10.43 24.92 -10.15
CA PRO A 22 9.52 24.89 -11.27
C PRO A 22 8.42 23.92 -10.88
N ILE A 23 7.46 24.41 -10.09
CA ILE A 23 6.09 23.91 -10.09
C ILE A 23 5.50 24.27 -11.46
N GLY A 24 6.08 23.68 -12.50
CA GLY A 24 5.39 23.42 -13.74
C GLY A 24 4.28 22.44 -13.38
N LEU A 25 3.18 22.98 -12.84
CA LEU A 25 1.88 22.46 -13.13
C LEU A 25 1.78 22.53 -14.65
N SER A 26 2.21 21.44 -15.29
CA SER A 26 1.92 21.18 -16.69
C SER A 26 0.40 21.28 -16.78
N GLU A 27 -0.05 22.42 -17.29
CA GLU A 27 -1.39 22.63 -17.79
C GLU A 27 -1.59 21.55 -18.86
N LYS A 28 -2.07 20.39 -18.43
CA LYS A 28 -2.43 19.31 -19.33
C LYS A 28 -3.74 19.74 -19.94
N ASP A 29 -3.64 20.17 -21.20
CA ASP A 29 -4.74 20.34 -22.13
C ASP A 29 -5.82 19.28 -21.87
N GLU A 30 -7.03 19.72 -21.51
CA GLU A 30 -8.20 18.86 -21.37
C GLU A 30 -8.63 18.33 -22.75
N VAL A 31 -7.90 17.34 -23.26
CA VAL A 31 -8.39 16.52 -24.36
C VAL A 31 -9.41 15.56 -23.75
N SER A 32 -10.68 15.69 -24.16
CA SER A 32 -11.78 14.76 -23.86
C SER A 32 -11.41 13.34 -24.34
N LYS A 33 -10.67 12.60 -23.50
CA LYS A 33 -10.26 11.23 -23.81
C LYS A 33 -11.45 10.29 -23.62
N SER A 34 -11.76 9.54 -24.67
CA SER A 34 -12.73 8.44 -24.63
C SER A 34 -12.40 7.45 -23.50
N ARG A 35 -13.43 6.94 -22.80
CA ARG A 35 -13.28 5.97 -21.69
C ARG A 35 -12.44 4.75 -22.07
N TRP A 36 -12.45 4.38 -23.35
CA TRP A 36 -11.64 3.28 -23.89
C TRP A 36 -10.16 3.64 -24.08
N GLN A 37 -9.86 4.90 -24.36
CA GLN A 37 -8.48 5.36 -24.46
C GLN A 37 -7.83 5.40 -23.08
N ASN A 38 -8.55 5.89 -22.06
CA ASN A 38 -8.08 5.86 -20.67
C ASN A 38 -7.86 4.44 -20.15
N PHE A 39 -8.70 3.48 -20.58
CA PHE A 39 -8.52 2.07 -20.27
C PHE A 39 -7.26 1.49 -20.92
N LYS A 40 -7.03 1.74 -22.22
CA LYS A 40 -5.78 1.32 -22.90
C LYS A 40 -4.54 2.00 -22.30
N ASP A 41 -4.64 3.28 -21.96
CA ASP A 41 -3.57 4.05 -21.33
C ASP A 41 -3.23 3.52 -19.91
N SER A 42 -4.19 2.88 -19.21
CA SER A 42 -3.96 2.28 -17.89
C SER A 42 -3.07 1.03 -17.91
N PHE A 43 -2.88 0.42 -19.08
CA PHE A 43 -1.93 -0.69 -19.26
C PHE A 43 -0.56 -0.21 -19.75
N LYS A 44 -0.39 1.08 -20.08
CA LYS A 44 0.92 1.63 -20.40
C LYS A 44 1.73 1.73 -19.10
N GLN A 45 2.97 1.28 -19.12
CA GLN A 45 3.90 1.48 -18.01
C GLN A 45 4.00 2.98 -17.72
N ILE A 46 3.92 3.33 -16.44
CA ILE A 46 4.01 4.72 -16.01
C ILE A 46 5.46 5.15 -16.17
N GLU A 47 5.68 6.14 -17.02
CA GLU A 47 6.99 6.67 -17.36
C GLU A 47 7.40 7.67 -16.28
N TYR A 48 8.53 7.42 -15.62
CA TYR A 48 9.09 8.33 -14.62
C TYR A 48 9.75 9.49 -15.35
N ASP A 49 8.99 10.57 -15.54
CA ASP A 49 9.57 11.80 -16.08
C ASP A 49 10.42 12.47 -14.99
N LYS A 50 11.69 12.73 -15.32
CA LYS A 50 12.78 13.26 -14.47
C LYS A 50 13.49 12.25 -13.57
N ILE A 51 14.34 11.44 -14.20
CA ILE A 51 15.51 10.82 -13.55
C ILE A 51 16.72 11.53 -14.15
N ASP A 52 17.45 12.32 -13.36
CA ASP A 52 18.70 12.92 -13.83
C ASP A 52 19.66 11.80 -14.26
N PRO A 53 20.20 11.82 -15.49
CA PRO A 53 21.02 10.73 -16.01
C PRO A 53 22.35 10.53 -15.27
N ASN A 54 22.72 11.43 -14.36
CA ASN A 54 23.94 11.38 -13.56
C ASN A 54 23.73 11.00 -12.07
N MET A 55 22.52 10.63 -11.65
CA MET A 55 22.29 10.22 -10.26
C MET A 55 22.76 8.78 -10.00
N PRO A 56 23.39 8.49 -8.85
CA PRO A 56 23.85 7.16 -8.50
C PRO A 56 22.67 6.16 -8.51
N GLU A 57 22.94 4.94 -8.99
CA GLU A 57 21.93 3.90 -9.24
C GLU A 57 21.08 3.56 -7.99
N LEU A 58 21.67 3.69 -6.80
CA LEU A 58 20.99 3.53 -5.53
C LEU A 58 19.91 4.59 -5.30
N GLU A 59 20.19 5.85 -5.63
CA GLU A 59 19.26 6.97 -5.47
C GLU A 59 18.12 6.88 -6.50
N LYS A 60 18.40 6.33 -7.69
CA LYS A 60 17.40 5.99 -8.72
C LYS A 60 16.43 4.90 -8.27
N ALA A 61 16.93 3.84 -7.64
CA ALA A 61 16.08 2.78 -7.11
C ALA A 61 15.21 3.29 -5.93
N ILE A 62 15.77 4.13 -5.06
CA ILE A 62 15.03 4.76 -3.94
C ILE A 62 13.96 5.71 -4.48
N TYR A 63 14.27 6.56 -5.45
CA TYR A 63 13.33 7.50 -6.06
C TYR A 63 12.19 6.80 -6.80
N ALA A 64 12.50 5.76 -7.58
CA ALA A 64 11.48 4.94 -8.26
C ALA A 64 10.57 4.19 -7.26
N THR A 65 11.11 3.75 -6.13
CA THR A 65 10.33 3.10 -5.06
C THR A 65 9.47 4.12 -4.30
N ALA A 66 10.02 5.30 -3.99
CA ALA A 66 9.33 6.37 -3.28
C ALA A 66 8.20 7.00 -4.12
N HIS A 67 8.40 7.11 -5.43
CA HIS A 67 7.40 7.55 -6.40
C HIS A 67 6.69 6.38 -7.08
N SER A 68 6.47 5.27 -6.35
CA SER A 68 5.67 4.16 -6.88
C SER A 68 4.31 4.67 -7.35
N PRO A 69 3.99 4.56 -8.65
CA PRO A 69 2.86 5.26 -9.25
C PRO A 69 1.53 4.49 -9.06
N LEU A 70 1.42 3.75 -7.95
CA LEU A 70 0.16 3.12 -7.56
C LEU A 70 -0.84 4.22 -7.18
N SER A 71 -1.84 4.40 -8.03
CA SER A 71 -3.00 5.24 -7.72
C SER A 71 -3.62 4.75 -6.42
N ARG A 72 -3.39 5.49 -5.32
CA ARG A 72 -3.99 5.24 -3.99
C ARG A 72 -5.48 5.58 -3.95
N SER A 73 -6.20 5.40 -5.05
CA SER A 73 -7.63 5.70 -5.18
C SER A 73 -8.46 4.43 -5.22
N LEU A 74 -8.31 3.58 -4.20
CA LEU A 74 -9.15 2.40 -4.03
C LEU A 74 -10.36 2.76 -3.17
N LYS A 75 -11.54 2.83 -3.78
CA LYS A 75 -12.80 3.14 -3.10
C LYS A 75 -13.14 2.06 -2.08
N ASN A 76 -13.79 2.41 -0.98
CA ASN A 76 -14.22 1.47 0.07
C ASN A 76 -14.99 0.25 -0.47
N ARG A 77 -15.79 0.42 -1.53
CA ARG A 77 -16.51 -0.68 -2.19
C ARG A 77 -15.57 -1.75 -2.77
N HIS A 78 -14.46 -1.34 -3.38
CA HIS A 78 -13.51 -2.29 -3.95
C HIS A 78 -12.79 -3.07 -2.84
N LEU A 79 -12.46 -2.39 -1.74
CA LEU A 79 -11.85 -3.03 -0.57
C LEU A 79 -12.79 -4.08 0.06
N GLN A 80 -14.08 -3.75 0.16
CA GLN A 80 -15.10 -4.69 0.63
C GLN A 80 -15.27 -5.88 -0.33
N MET A 81 -15.24 -5.65 -1.65
CA MET A 81 -15.29 -6.75 -2.63
C MET A 81 -14.08 -7.68 -2.52
N ILE A 82 -12.88 -7.13 -2.27
CA ILE A 82 -11.68 -7.94 -2.02
C ILE A 82 -11.83 -8.77 -0.74
N ALA A 83 -12.33 -8.16 0.33
CA ALA A 83 -12.55 -8.85 1.60
C ALA A 83 -13.58 -10.00 1.46
N ILE A 84 -14.70 -9.78 0.77
CA ILE A 84 -15.72 -10.80 0.53
C ILE A 84 -15.18 -11.90 -0.40
N GLY A 85 -14.49 -11.52 -1.47
CA GLY A 85 -13.92 -12.47 -2.43
C GLY A 85 -12.80 -13.35 -1.84
N GLY A 86 -12.02 -12.83 -0.90
CA GLY A 86 -10.99 -13.59 -0.19
C GLY A 86 -11.54 -14.48 0.92
N SER A 87 -12.66 -14.10 1.55
CA SER A 87 -13.25 -14.85 2.68
C SER A 87 -14.25 -15.93 2.24
N ILE A 88 -15.00 -15.71 1.15
CA ILE A 88 -15.95 -16.69 0.61
C ILE A 88 -15.23 -17.56 -0.43
N GLY A 89 -14.55 -18.60 0.05
CA GLY A 89 -13.86 -19.59 -0.78
C GLY A 89 -14.65 -20.89 -0.96
N THR A 90 -14.12 -21.80 -1.78
CA THR A 90 -14.67 -23.14 -1.99
C THR A 90 -14.71 -23.97 -0.71
N GLY A 91 -13.82 -23.70 0.25
CA GLY A 91 -13.76 -24.38 1.55
C GLY A 91 -15.07 -24.28 2.34
N LEU A 92 -15.82 -23.18 2.21
CA LEU A 92 -17.14 -23.03 2.85
C LEU A 92 -18.13 -24.07 2.29
N PHE A 93 -18.16 -24.27 0.97
CA PHE A 93 -19.09 -25.17 0.31
C PHE A 93 -18.72 -26.64 0.49
N ILE A 94 -17.43 -26.99 0.33
CA ILE A 94 -16.95 -28.37 0.51
C ILE A 94 -17.01 -28.79 1.98
N GLY A 95 -16.65 -27.90 2.90
CA GLY A 95 -16.67 -28.17 4.34
C GLY A 95 -18.08 -28.29 4.90
N SER A 96 -19.01 -27.42 4.48
CA SER A 96 -20.38 -27.42 5.02
C SER A 96 -21.16 -28.69 4.64
N GLY A 97 -20.97 -29.22 3.43
CA GLY A 97 -21.67 -30.43 2.98
C GLY A 97 -21.33 -31.68 3.79
N THR A 98 -20.05 -31.82 4.17
CA THR A 98 -19.61 -32.95 5.03
C THR A 98 -19.99 -32.73 6.49
N ALA A 99 -19.86 -31.50 7.00
CA ALA A 99 -20.24 -31.16 8.37
C ALA A 99 -21.75 -31.37 8.64
N LEU A 100 -22.61 -31.03 7.67
CA LEU A 100 -24.06 -31.25 7.75
C LEU A 100 -24.42 -32.73 7.79
N ARG A 101 -23.76 -33.58 6.98
CA ARG A 101 -24.02 -35.03 6.93
C ARG A 101 -23.63 -35.72 8.23
N THR A 102 -22.53 -35.32 8.85
CA THR A 102 -21.95 -36.04 9.99
C THR A 102 -22.43 -35.52 11.35
N GLY A 103 -22.59 -34.19 11.49
CA GLY A 103 -22.93 -33.55 12.77
C GLY A 103 -24.39 -33.13 12.93
N GLY A 104 -25.19 -33.14 11.86
CA GLY A 104 -26.54 -32.58 11.85
C GLY A 104 -26.56 -31.04 11.89
N PRO A 105 -27.71 -30.40 11.58
CA PRO A 105 -27.79 -28.95 11.38
C PRO A 105 -27.49 -28.14 12.64
N ALA A 106 -27.87 -28.64 13.82
CA ALA A 106 -27.63 -27.94 15.08
C ALA A 106 -26.14 -27.85 15.45
N ALA A 107 -25.37 -28.93 15.23
CA ALA A 107 -23.94 -28.95 15.53
C ALA A 107 -23.15 -28.02 14.60
N VAL A 108 -23.53 -27.93 13.32
CA VAL A 108 -22.89 -27.04 12.35
C VAL A 108 -23.08 -25.58 12.73
N LEU A 109 -24.27 -25.19 13.18
CA LEU A 109 -24.55 -23.82 13.62
C LEU A 109 -23.72 -23.45 14.86
N ILE A 110 -23.68 -24.32 15.87
CA ILE A 110 -22.88 -24.09 17.09
C ILE A 110 -21.38 -24.00 16.76
N GLY A 111 -20.88 -24.89 15.87
CA GLY A 111 -19.49 -24.87 15.43
C GLY A 111 -19.12 -23.58 14.69
N TRP A 112 -19.97 -23.13 13.76
CA TRP A 112 -19.77 -21.86 13.05
C TRP A 112 -19.80 -20.65 13.97
N LEU A 113 -20.66 -20.67 15.00
CA LEU A 113 -20.79 -19.58 15.97
C LEU A 113 -19.57 -19.51 16.89
N LEU A 114 -19.06 -20.66 17.35
CA LEU A 114 -17.87 -20.73 18.21
C LEU A 114 -16.61 -20.29 17.46
N VAL A 115 -16.38 -20.82 16.26
CA VAL A 115 -15.24 -20.42 15.43
C VAL A 115 -15.38 -18.95 15.01
N GLY A 116 -16.59 -18.53 14.64
CA GLY A 116 -16.90 -17.14 14.31
C GLY A 116 -16.60 -16.18 15.46
N ALA A 117 -16.90 -16.54 16.70
CA ALA A 117 -16.60 -15.72 17.87
C ALA A 117 -15.08 -15.58 18.11
N MET A 118 -14.31 -16.67 18.00
CA MET A 118 -12.85 -16.64 18.13
C MET A 118 -12.21 -15.79 17.01
N MET A 119 -12.71 -15.95 15.78
CA MET A 119 -12.24 -15.20 14.62
C MET A 119 -12.58 -13.70 14.74
N PHE A 120 -13.78 -13.37 15.21
CA PHE A 120 -14.23 -12.00 15.43
C PHE A 120 -13.32 -11.26 16.42
N CYS A 121 -12.99 -11.89 17.55
CA CYS A 121 -12.05 -11.33 18.52
C CYS A 121 -10.68 -11.05 17.89
N THR A 122 -10.17 -12.00 17.10
CA THR A 122 -8.87 -11.89 16.43
C THR A 122 -8.85 -10.75 15.39
N VAL A 123 -9.87 -10.67 14.54
CA VAL A 123 -9.97 -9.63 13.49
C VAL A 123 -10.19 -8.26 14.12
N HIS A 124 -10.95 -8.16 15.22
CA HIS A 124 -11.16 -6.90 15.92
C HIS A 124 -9.86 -6.38 16.56
N ALA A 125 -9.11 -7.24 17.26
CA ALA A 125 -7.80 -6.88 17.80
C ALA A 125 -6.81 -6.47 16.69
N LEU A 126 -6.88 -7.14 15.54
CA LEU A 126 -6.10 -6.76 14.36
C LEU A 126 -6.54 -5.43 13.73
N GLY A 127 -7.83 -5.12 13.76
CA GLY A 127 -8.37 -3.87 13.26
C GLY A 127 -7.81 -2.66 14.01
N GLU A 128 -7.81 -2.73 15.35
CA GLU A 128 -7.18 -1.71 16.20
C GLU A 128 -5.69 -1.52 15.87
N LEU A 129 -4.99 -2.62 15.62
CA LEU A 129 -3.59 -2.58 15.23
C LEU A 129 -3.36 -1.96 13.83
N CYS A 130 -4.23 -2.26 12.87
CA CYS A 130 -4.15 -1.71 11.50
C CYS A 130 -4.39 -0.20 11.47
N VAL A 131 -5.25 0.31 12.37
CA VAL A 131 -5.51 1.75 12.47
C VAL A 131 -4.36 2.47 13.19
N ALA A 132 -3.81 1.86 14.25
CA ALA A 132 -2.67 2.43 14.99
C ALA A 132 -1.38 2.46 14.15
N TYR A 133 -1.12 1.42 13.36
CA TYR A 133 0.05 1.31 12.50
C TYR A 133 -0.36 0.91 11.08
N PRO A 134 -0.63 1.88 10.20
CA PRO A 134 -0.99 1.59 8.81
C PRO A 134 0.26 1.13 8.03
N VAL A 135 0.59 -0.15 8.13
CA VAL A 135 1.69 -0.76 7.39
C VAL A 135 1.15 -1.46 6.14
N SER A 136 1.75 -1.18 4.98
CA SER A 136 1.44 -1.89 3.74
C SER A 136 2.08 -3.28 3.78
N GLY A 137 1.40 -4.27 4.37
CA GLY A 137 1.92 -5.64 4.51
C GLY A 137 0.87 -6.65 5.00
N ALA A 138 1.23 -7.93 4.95
CA ALA A 138 0.40 -9.03 5.47
C ALA A 138 0.45 -9.09 7.00
N PHE A 139 -0.39 -9.93 7.62
CA PHE A 139 -0.39 -10.16 9.08
C PHE A 139 1.00 -10.49 9.65
N SER A 140 1.87 -11.15 8.86
CA SER A 140 3.26 -11.45 9.21
C SER A 140 4.11 -10.20 9.46
N ALA A 141 3.83 -9.07 8.81
CA ALA A 141 4.53 -7.81 9.05
C ALA A 141 4.30 -7.28 10.48
N TYR A 142 3.09 -7.46 11.02
CA TYR A 142 2.79 -7.12 12.41
C TYR A 142 3.51 -8.06 13.38
N ALA A 143 3.56 -9.37 13.09
CA ALA A 143 4.27 -10.33 13.93
C ALA A 143 5.79 -10.11 13.96
N THR A 144 6.39 -9.71 12.83
CA THR A 144 7.83 -9.34 12.78
C THR A 144 8.11 -8.16 13.70
N ARG A 145 7.16 -7.22 13.82
CA ARG A 145 7.35 -5.99 14.59
C ARG A 145 7.08 -6.13 16.09
N PHE A 146 6.13 -6.96 16.51
CA PHE A 146 5.75 -7.12 17.93
C PHE A 146 6.29 -8.38 18.62
N ILE A 147 6.60 -9.44 17.87
CA ILE A 147 7.06 -10.71 18.43
C ILE A 147 8.56 -10.88 18.13
N CYS A 148 8.90 -11.36 16.95
CA CYS A 148 10.26 -11.47 16.44
C CYS A 148 10.27 -11.86 14.96
N PRO A 149 11.38 -11.63 14.23
CA PRO A 149 11.49 -12.00 12.82
C PRO A 149 11.37 -13.52 12.55
N SER A 150 11.87 -14.36 13.46
CA SER A 150 11.78 -15.84 13.32
C SER A 150 10.35 -16.35 13.45
N TRP A 151 9.53 -15.74 14.32
CA TRP A 151 8.11 -16.07 14.45
C TRP A 151 7.34 -15.73 13.18
N SER A 152 7.61 -14.58 12.59
CA SER A 152 7.01 -14.20 11.31
C SER A 152 7.38 -15.15 10.18
N PHE A 153 8.65 -15.60 10.12
CA PHE A 153 9.07 -16.61 9.16
C PHE A 153 8.33 -17.93 9.37
N ALA A 154 8.20 -18.39 10.61
CA ALA A 154 7.48 -19.63 10.94
C ALA A 154 6.00 -19.58 10.51
N MET A 155 5.31 -18.45 10.68
CA MET A 155 3.93 -18.28 10.22
C MET A 155 3.78 -18.33 8.69
N GLY A 156 4.84 -18.03 7.94
CA GLY A 156 4.83 -18.13 6.47
C GLY A 156 5.20 -19.50 5.92
N TRP A 157 5.71 -20.40 6.78
CA TRP A 157 6.21 -21.73 6.39
C TRP A 157 5.25 -22.88 6.72
N ASN A 158 4.20 -22.62 7.50
CA ASN A 158 3.13 -23.60 7.79
C ASN A 158 2.10 -23.65 6.66
#